data_AF-A0A7Y6YPE6-F1
#
_entry.id   AF-A0A7Y6YPE6-F1
#
_cell.length_a   1.000
_cell.length_b   1.000
_cell.length_c   1.000
_cell.angle_alpha   90.00
_cell.angle_beta   90.00
_cell.angle_gamma   90.00
#
_symmetry.space_group_name_H-M   'P 1'
#
loop_
_entity.id
_entity.type
_entity.pdbx_description
1 polymer ?
#
loop_
_entity_poly.entity_id
_entity_poly.type
_entity_poly.pdbx_seq_one_letter_code
_entity_poly.pdbx_strand_id
1 'polypeptide(L)'
;VLAMGVWSGELLKPLGIKIPMEAERGYHVSFQNPGVALNNSIMDMDMKFVASTMEEGLRVAGTAEFAGLDQPLNQKRLDGLVELAKALLPDLHADEMETWSGQRPSLPDSLPCIGEVEGFPDLIAAFGHSHYGLMMAPKTGRLVADIVSGSPVNEDLSPFRTRRYERNKA
;
A
#
# COMPACT_ATOMS: atom_id res chain seq x y z
N VAL A 1 13.04 -1.73 15.12
CA VAL A 1 12.59 -1.58 13.71
C VAL A 1 11.19 -0.98 13.69
N LEU A 2 11.00 0.11 12.95
CA LEU A 2 9.72 0.79 12.72
C LEU A 2 9.15 0.35 11.36
N ALA A 3 8.15 -0.54 11.39
CA ALA A 3 7.49 -1.09 10.20
C ALA A 3 5.96 -1.00 10.29
N MET A 4 5.45 0.06 10.93
CA MET A 4 4.02 0.28 11.21
C MET A 4 3.28 0.90 10.03
N GLY A 5 3.70 0.65 8.79
CA GLY A 5 3.05 1.13 7.57
C GLY A 5 2.68 2.61 7.63
N VAL A 6 1.38 2.91 7.48
CA VAL A 6 0.86 4.27 7.39
C VAL A 6 0.93 5.04 8.73
N TRP A 7 1.05 4.33 9.85
CA TRP A 7 1.19 4.95 11.18
C TRP A 7 2.63 5.35 11.50
N SER A 8 3.61 4.92 10.72
CA SER A 8 5.02 5.22 10.98
C SER A 8 5.34 6.71 10.98
N GLY A 9 4.65 7.52 10.19
CA GLY A 9 4.82 8.98 10.17
C GLY A 9 4.42 9.63 11.49
N GLU A 10 3.28 9.22 12.06
CA GLU A 10 2.79 9.71 13.35
C GLU A 10 3.74 9.32 14.50
N LEU A 11 4.24 8.09 14.48
CA LEU A 11 5.17 7.58 15.51
C LEU A 11 6.52 8.30 15.51
N LEU A 12 6.92 8.93 14.40
CA LEU A 12 8.16 9.69 14.28
C LEU A 12 8.03 11.16 14.71
N LYS A 13 6.81 11.70 14.78
CA LYS A 13 6.58 13.12 15.15
C LYS A 13 7.17 13.50 16.52
N PRO A 14 7.05 12.69 17.60
CA PRO A 14 7.65 13.01 18.90
C PRO A 14 9.18 13.13 18.85
N LEU A 15 9.82 12.51 17.86
CA LEU A 15 11.27 12.57 17.63
C LEU A 15 11.69 13.76 16.76
N GLY A 16 10.74 14.64 16.40
CA GLY A 16 10.98 15.80 15.54
C GLY A 16 11.12 15.47 14.05
N ILE A 17 10.94 14.20 13.65
CA ILE A 17 11.04 13.76 12.27
C ILE A 17 9.66 13.85 11.62
N LYS A 18 9.57 14.61 10.52
CA LYS A 18 8.34 14.80 9.77
C LYS A 18 8.43 14.04 8.45
N ILE A 19 7.55 13.06 8.27
CA ILE A 19 7.42 12.31 7.03
C ILE A 19 6.16 12.81 6.30
N PRO A 20 6.23 13.26 5.03
CA PRO A 20 5.08 13.69 4.25
C PRO A 20 4.30 12.48 3.69
N MET A 21 3.90 11.56 4.56
CA MET A 21 3.19 10.34 4.18
C MET A 21 1.68 10.55 4.28
N GLU A 22 0.96 10.07 3.28
CA GLU A 22 -0.50 10.08 3.24
C GLU A 22 -1.05 8.64 3.29
N ALA A 23 -2.23 8.49 3.89
CA ALA A 23 -2.98 7.26 3.88
C ALA A 23 -3.85 7.21 2.62
N GLU A 24 -3.35 6.53 1.60
CA GLU A 24 -4.13 6.29 0.39
C GLU A 24 -5.01 5.06 0.60
N ARG A 25 -6.33 5.26 0.60
CA ARG A 25 -7.30 4.19 0.79
C ARG A 25 -7.67 3.55 -0.53
N GLY A 26 -7.46 2.24 -0.64
CA GLY A 26 -7.95 1.42 -1.74
C GLY A 26 -9.17 0.60 -1.35
N TYR A 27 -10.03 0.30 -2.33
CA TYR A 27 -11.27 -0.44 -2.15
C TYR A 27 -11.27 -1.75 -2.93
N HIS A 28 -11.91 -2.74 -2.34
CA HIS A 28 -12.03 -4.09 -2.88
C HIS A 28 -13.46 -4.58 -2.67
N VAL A 29 -13.99 -5.24 -3.70
CA VAL A 29 -15.22 -6.03 -3.61
C VAL A 29 -14.87 -7.45 -4.01
N SER A 30 -15.24 -8.42 -3.19
CA SER A 30 -15.08 -9.85 -3.49
C SER A 30 -16.47 -10.46 -3.69
N PHE A 31 -16.70 -11.05 -4.86
CA PHE A 31 -17.93 -11.74 -5.23
C PHE A 31 -17.74 -13.23 -4.95
N GLN A 32 -18.54 -13.76 -4.02
CA GLN A 32 -18.57 -15.17 -3.68
C GLN A 32 -19.43 -15.92 -4.71
N ASN A 33 -19.04 -17.15 -5.06
CA ASN A 33 -19.75 -17.97 -6.05
C ASN A 33 -20.09 -17.21 -7.38
N PRO A 34 -19.10 -16.52 -8.01
CA PRO A 34 -19.35 -15.50 -9.03
C PRO A 34 -19.92 -16.03 -10.36
N GLY A 35 -20.06 -17.35 -10.55
CA GLY A 35 -20.51 -17.95 -11.82
C GLY A 35 -19.49 -17.86 -12.97
N VAL A 36 -18.47 -17.00 -12.82
CA VAL A 36 -17.40 -16.74 -13.79
C VAL A 36 -16.03 -16.92 -13.15
N ALA A 37 -15.03 -17.28 -13.95
CA ALA A 37 -13.64 -17.36 -13.52
C ALA A 37 -12.71 -16.77 -14.58
N LEU A 38 -11.64 -16.11 -14.13
CA LEU A 38 -10.60 -15.56 -14.99
C LEU A 38 -9.34 -16.41 -14.85
N ASN A 39 -8.75 -16.79 -16.00
CA ASN A 39 -7.47 -17.51 -16.00
C ASN A 39 -6.28 -16.61 -15.62
N ASN A 40 -6.44 -15.29 -15.72
CA ASN A 40 -5.42 -14.29 -15.40
C ASN A 40 -6.08 -13.09 -14.73
N SER A 41 -5.29 -12.31 -14.00
CA SER A 41 -5.74 -10.99 -13.56
C SER A 41 -5.87 -10.06 -14.77
N ILE A 42 -7.01 -9.40 -14.90
CA ILE A 42 -7.30 -8.49 -16.02
C ILE A 42 -7.42 -7.08 -15.46
N MET A 43 -6.71 -6.14 -16.07
CA MET A 43 -6.80 -4.72 -15.75
C MET A 43 -7.56 -3.99 -16.87
N ASP A 44 -8.63 -3.31 -16.51
CA ASP A 44 -9.23 -2.30 -17.38
C ASP A 44 -8.45 -1.01 -17.21
N MET A 45 -7.70 -0.64 -18.25
CA MET A 45 -6.84 0.54 -18.23
C MET A 45 -7.61 1.85 -18.35
N ASP A 46 -8.81 1.85 -18.92
CA ASP A 46 -9.60 3.08 -19.07
C ASP A 46 -10.36 3.38 -17.79
N MET A 47 -10.95 2.33 -17.20
CA MET A 47 -11.74 2.42 -15.97
C MET A 47 -10.89 2.27 -14.70
N LYS A 48 -9.59 1.96 -14.82
CA LYS A 48 -8.58 1.95 -13.73
C LYS A 48 -8.90 0.96 -12.60
N PHE A 49 -9.32 -0.26 -12.95
CA PHE A 49 -9.56 -1.32 -11.97
C PHE A 49 -9.03 -2.67 -12.48
N VAL A 50 -8.88 -3.62 -11.55
CA VAL A 50 -8.39 -4.97 -11.80
C VAL A 50 -9.41 -5.97 -11.29
N ALA A 51 -9.65 -7.03 -12.06
CA ALA A 51 -10.41 -8.21 -11.67
C ALA A 51 -9.49 -9.43 -11.64
N SER A 52 -9.56 -10.20 -10.54
CA SER A 52 -8.72 -11.37 -10.31
C SER A 52 -9.53 -12.47 -9.64
N THR A 53 -9.47 -13.70 -10.16
CA THR A 53 -9.98 -14.86 -9.42
C THR A 53 -9.04 -15.21 -8.28
N MET A 54 -9.60 -15.28 -7.08
CA MET A 54 -8.97 -15.64 -5.80
C MET A 54 -9.58 -16.96 -5.31
N GLU A 55 -9.00 -17.55 -4.25
CA GLU A 55 -9.50 -18.80 -3.67
C GLU A 55 -10.98 -18.72 -3.24
N GLU A 56 -11.40 -17.58 -2.71
CA GLU A 56 -12.76 -17.33 -2.22
C GLU A 56 -13.73 -16.84 -3.32
N GLY A 57 -13.28 -16.57 -4.54
CA GLY A 57 -14.14 -16.06 -5.61
C GLY A 57 -13.49 -14.98 -6.46
N LEU A 58 -14.29 -14.11 -7.06
CA LEU A 58 -13.76 -13.04 -7.92
C LEU A 58 -13.55 -11.77 -7.09
N ARG A 59 -12.31 -11.25 -7.05
CA ARG A 59 -12.00 -9.97 -6.42
C ARG A 59 -11.83 -8.89 -7.47
N VAL A 60 -12.55 -7.79 -7.28
CA VAL A 60 -12.38 -6.55 -8.03
C VAL A 60 -11.80 -5.49 -7.11
N ALA A 61 -10.72 -4.87 -7.56
CA ALA A 61 -10.01 -3.84 -6.83
C ALA A 61 -9.74 -2.65 -7.74
N GLY A 62 -9.98 -1.46 -7.24
CA GLY A 62 -9.78 -0.26 -8.03
C GLY A 62 -10.18 0.97 -7.27
N THR A 63 -9.79 2.11 -7.84
CA THR A 63 -9.96 3.44 -7.22
C THR A 63 -9.19 3.62 -5.92
N ALA A 64 -8.76 4.84 -5.67
CA ALA A 64 -8.14 5.23 -4.42
C ALA A 64 -8.56 6.65 -4.03
N GLU A 65 -8.44 6.96 -2.74
CA GLU A 65 -8.56 8.32 -2.23
C GLU A 65 -7.54 8.63 -1.14
N PHE A 66 -7.12 9.89 -1.07
CA PHE A 66 -6.36 10.41 0.07
C PHE A 66 -7.33 10.68 1.21
N ALA A 67 -7.56 9.64 2.01
CA ALA A 67 -8.57 9.63 3.06
C ALA A 67 -7.98 9.85 4.46
N GLY A 68 -6.66 9.94 4.62
CA GLY A 68 -6.09 9.90 5.97
C GLY A 68 -6.43 8.60 6.72
N LEU A 69 -6.05 8.58 7.99
CA LEU A 69 -6.16 7.37 8.82
C LEU A 69 -7.59 7.06 9.27
N ASP A 70 -8.42 8.08 9.51
CA ASP A 70 -9.64 7.92 10.30
C ASP A 70 -10.94 8.21 9.56
N GLN A 71 -10.89 8.56 8.26
CA GLN A 71 -12.12 8.87 7.52
C GLN A 71 -13.02 7.64 7.39
N PRO A 72 -14.36 7.79 7.31
CA PRO A 72 -15.27 6.67 7.09
C PRO A 72 -15.11 6.09 5.67
N LEU A 73 -15.63 4.88 5.45
CA LEU A 73 -15.68 4.26 4.13
C LEU A 73 -16.53 5.10 3.15
N ASN A 74 -16.13 5.12 1.88
CA ASN A 74 -16.84 5.82 0.82
C ASN A 74 -17.65 4.79 0.02
N GLN A 75 -18.93 4.63 0.38
CA GLN A 75 -19.80 3.62 -0.21
C GLN A 75 -19.92 3.77 -1.74
N LYS A 76 -19.93 5.02 -2.26
CA LYS A 76 -20.04 5.28 -3.70
C LYS A 76 -18.91 4.66 -4.52
N ARG A 77 -17.71 4.54 -3.93
CA ARG A 77 -16.56 3.90 -4.60
C ARG A 77 -16.74 2.39 -4.68
N LEU A 78 -17.28 1.76 -3.63
CA LEU A 78 -17.62 0.34 -3.62
C LEU A 78 -18.72 0.03 -4.64
N ASP A 79 -19.79 0.82 -4.64
CA ASP A 79 -20.90 0.67 -5.59
C ASP A 79 -20.39 0.83 -7.03
N GLY A 80 -19.50 1.79 -7.28
CA GLY A 80 -18.86 1.96 -8.58
C GLY A 80 -18.06 0.73 -9.02
N LEU A 81 -17.31 0.08 -8.12
CA LEU A 81 -16.60 -1.15 -8.46
C LEU A 81 -17.54 -2.31 -8.82
N VAL A 82 -18.71 -2.39 -8.18
CA VAL A 82 -19.73 -3.39 -8.51
C VAL A 82 -20.25 -3.19 -9.93
N GLU A 83 -20.58 -1.95 -10.28
CA GLU A 83 -21.08 -1.64 -11.63
C GLU A 83 -20.00 -1.89 -12.71
N LEU A 84 -18.75 -1.55 -12.42
CA LEU A 84 -17.62 -1.86 -13.32
C LEU A 84 -17.40 -3.37 -13.48
N ALA A 85 -17.54 -4.14 -12.40
CA ALA A 85 -17.39 -5.59 -12.45
C ALA A 85 -18.45 -6.23 -13.35
N LYS A 86 -19.72 -5.83 -13.20
CA LYS A 86 -20.83 -6.30 -14.05
C LYS A 86 -20.68 -5.89 -15.51
N ALA A 87 -20.15 -4.68 -15.75
CA ALA A 87 -19.89 -4.21 -17.11
C ALA A 87 -18.78 -5.01 -17.80
N LEU A 88 -17.71 -5.36 -17.07
CA LEU A 88 -16.61 -6.17 -17.58
C LEU A 88 -17.01 -7.64 -17.75
N LEU A 89 -17.85 -8.17 -16.87
CA LEU A 89 -18.25 -9.58 -16.81
C LEU A 89 -19.78 -9.68 -16.73
N PRO A 90 -20.49 -9.68 -17.87
CA PRO A 90 -21.96 -9.67 -17.91
C PRO A 90 -22.63 -10.87 -17.23
N ASP A 91 -21.93 -12.01 -17.16
CA ASP A 91 -22.41 -13.25 -16.54
C ASP A 91 -22.03 -13.35 -15.04
N LEU A 92 -21.50 -12.28 -14.44
CA LEU A 92 -21.11 -12.25 -13.03
C LEU A 92 -22.33 -12.36 -12.11
N HIS A 93 -22.35 -13.38 -11.26
CA HIS A 93 -23.26 -13.47 -10.13
C HIS A 93 -22.75 -12.58 -8.98
N ALA A 94 -23.63 -11.75 -8.43
CA ALA A 94 -23.29 -10.75 -7.41
C ALA A 94 -24.21 -10.82 -6.18
N ASP A 95 -24.80 -11.99 -5.92
CA ASP A 95 -25.74 -12.21 -4.83
C ASP A 95 -25.04 -12.16 -3.45
N GLU A 96 -23.79 -12.60 -3.39
CA GLU A 96 -22.97 -12.63 -2.19
C GLU A 96 -21.69 -11.81 -2.40
N MET A 97 -21.54 -10.73 -1.63
CA MET A 97 -20.44 -9.79 -1.78
C MET A 97 -19.83 -9.42 -0.43
N GLU A 98 -18.51 -9.36 -0.39
CA GLU A 98 -17.75 -8.82 0.73
C GLU A 98 -16.97 -7.59 0.31
N THR A 99 -16.91 -6.58 1.18
CA THR A 99 -16.17 -5.34 0.92
C THR A 99 -15.02 -5.21 1.89
N TRP A 100 -13.90 -4.68 1.39
CA TRP A 100 -12.73 -4.41 2.20
C TRP A 100 -12.07 -3.11 1.73
N SER A 101 -11.43 -2.41 2.66
CA SER A 101 -10.57 -1.28 2.35
C SER A 101 -9.23 -1.39 3.07
N GLY A 102 -8.17 -1.01 2.37
CA GLY A 102 -6.82 -0.96 2.93
C GLY A 102 -6.23 0.44 2.84
N GLN A 103 -5.37 0.78 3.79
CA GLN A 103 -4.61 2.02 3.80
C GLN A 103 -3.19 1.76 3.33
N ARG A 104 -2.77 2.45 2.28
CA ARG A 104 -1.42 2.36 1.72
C ARG A 104 -0.57 3.51 2.28
N PRO A 105 0.65 3.24 2.74
CA PRO A 105 1.58 4.27 3.21
C PRO A 105 2.24 4.95 2.01
N SER A 106 1.58 5.96 1.45
CA SER A 106 2.00 6.61 0.20
C SER A 106 2.91 7.80 0.47
N LEU A 107 4.08 7.80 -0.17
CA LEU A 107 5.09 8.84 -0.08
C LEU A 107 5.20 9.64 -1.40
N PRO A 108 5.55 10.93 -1.38
CA PRO A 108 5.47 11.80 -2.57
C PRO A 108 6.39 11.39 -3.73
N ASP A 109 7.49 10.69 -3.43
CA ASP A 109 8.47 10.19 -4.39
C ASP A 109 8.31 8.70 -4.70
N SER A 110 7.27 8.04 -4.15
CA SER A 110 7.00 6.60 -4.29
C SER A 110 8.11 5.66 -3.80
N LEU A 111 9.12 6.16 -3.08
CA LEU A 111 10.18 5.35 -2.49
C LEU A 111 9.86 5.06 -1.02
N PRO A 112 10.14 3.85 -0.50
CA PRO A 112 9.99 3.57 0.92
C PRO A 112 11.06 4.30 1.76
N CYS A 113 10.82 4.36 3.06
CA CYS A 113 11.83 4.69 4.05
C CYS A 113 12.49 3.40 4.56
N ILE A 114 13.78 3.22 4.27
CA ILE A 114 14.57 2.04 4.64
C ILE A 114 15.91 2.50 5.20
N GLY A 115 16.27 1.98 6.37
CA GLY A 115 17.59 2.18 6.97
C GLY A 115 17.54 2.83 8.35
N GLU A 116 18.71 3.09 8.93
CA GLU A 116 18.79 3.80 10.20
C GLU A 116 18.22 5.22 10.09
N VAL A 117 17.51 5.62 11.14
CA VAL A 117 16.93 6.94 11.26
C VAL A 117 18.02 7.91 11.74
N GLU A 118 18.41 8.85 10.89
CA GLU A 118 19.51 9.79 11.17
C GLU A 118 19.28 10.56 12.48
N GLY A 119 20.26 10.45 13.40
CA GLY A 119 20.22 11.04 14.74
C GLY A 119 19.64 10.12 15.83
N PHE A 120 19.19 8.92 15.48
CA PHE A 120 18.60 7.95 16.41
C PHE A 120 19.24 6.56 16.19
N PRO A 121 20.36 6.26 16.86
CA PRO A 121 20.99 4.94 16.81
C PRO A 121 19.98 3.84 17.14
N ASP A 122 20.11 2.69 16.47
CA ASP A 122 19.27 1.49 16.62
C ASP A 122 17.78 1.64 16.21
N LEU A 123 17.34 2.85 15.81
CA LEU A 123 16.03 3.06 15.22
C LEU A 123 16.10 2.87 13.69
N ILE A 124 15.58 1.74 13.22
CA ILE A 124 15.59 1.39 11.79
C ILE A 124 14.20 1.58 11.18
N ALA A 125 14.08 2.36 10.12
CA ALA A 125 12.88 2.53 9.32
C ALA A 125 12.71 1.40 8.29
N ALA A 126 11.47 0.94 8.12
CA ALA A 126 11.06 -0.02 7.10
C ALA A 126 9.56 0.15 6.75
N PHE A 127 9.20 1.28 6.16
CA PHE A 127 7.79 1.63 5.85
C PHE A 127 7.69 2.45 4.56
N GLY A 128 6.48 2.81 4.12
CA GLY A 128 6.29 3.71 2.97
C GLY A 128 6.26 3.03 1.60
N HIS A 129 6.06 1.71 1.56
CA HIS A 129 6.12 0.93 0.32
C HIS A 129 4.95 1.12 -0.65
N SER A 130 4.01 2.04 -0.37
CA SER A 130 2.90 2.39 -1.25
C SER A 130 2.18 1.14 -1.81
N HIS A 131 2.08 1.00 -3.13
CA HIS A 131 1.43 -0.12 -3.82
C HIS A 131 2.30 -1.38 -3.93
N TYR A 132 3.60 -1.28 -3.65
CA TYR A 132 4.58 -2.31 -3.96
C TYR A 132 5.06 -3.07 -2.71
N GLY A 133 4.38 -2.90 -1.57
CA GLY A 133 4.76 -3.51 -0.29
C GLY A 133 4.95 -5.02 -0.36
N LEU A 134 4.01 -5.75 -0.97
CA LEU A 134 4.11 -7.20 -1.10
C LEU A 134 5.35 -7.64 -1.89
N MET A 135 5.65 -6.96 -3.00
CA MET A 135 6.80 -7.26 -3.86
C MET A 135 8.14 -6.85 -3.20
N MET A 136 8.16 -5.72 -2.51
CA MET A 136 9.38 -5.17 -1.91
C MET A 136 9.70 -5.74 -0.52
N ALA A 137 8.74 -6.38 0.15
CA ALA A 137 8.91 -6.88 1.51
C ALA A 137 10.09 -7.86 1.68
N PRO A 138 10.31 -8.87 0.80
CA PRO A 138 11.43 -9.80 0.98
C PRO A 138 12.80 -9.11 0.94
N LYS A 139 13.01 -8.21 -0.03
CA LYS A 139 14.27 -7.44 -0.14
C LYS A 139 14.42 -6.46 1.03
N THR A 140 13.36 -5.76 1.40
CA THR A 140 13.39 -4.85 2.57
C THR A 140 13.73 -5.61 3.84
N GLY A 141 13.11 -6.76 4.08
CA GLY A 141 13.38 -7.60 5.25
C GLY A 141 14.85 -8.05 5.30
N ARG A 142 15.42 -8.42 4.15
CA ARG A 142 16.85 -8.75 4.06
C ARG A 142 17.75 -7.56 4.42
N LEU A 143 17.49 -6.40 3.84
CA LEU A 143 18.24 -5.17 4.13
C LEU A 143 18.17 -4.81 5.62
N VAL A 144 16.98 -4.87 6.22
CA VAL A 144 16.79 -4.60 7.65
C VAL A 144 17.53 -5.62 8.50
N ALA A 145 17.50 -6.91 8.16
CA ALA A 145 18.23 -7.94 8.90
C ALA A 145 19.76 -7.74 8.82
N ASP A 146 20.26 -7.34 7.65
CA ASP A 146 21.69 -7.04 7.48
C ASP A 146 22.09 -5.84 8.34
N ILE A 147 21.30 -4.75 8.37
CA ILE A 147 21.53 -3.58 9.25
C ILE A 147 21.50 -3.97 10.73
N VAL A 148 20.47 -4.68 11.18
CA VAL A 148 20.32 -5.11 12.59
C VAL A 148 21.48 -5.99 13.05
N SER A 149 22.02 -6.83 12.16
CA SER A 149 23.12 -7.74 12.47
C SER A 149 24.51 -7.12 12.30
N GLY A 150 24.61 -5.86 11.84
CA GLY A 150 25.88 -5.23 11.48
C GLY A 150 26.55 -5.86 10.25
N SER A 151 25.79 -6.61 9.44
CA SER A 151 26.29 -7.17 8.19
C SER A 151 26.41 -6.07 7.12
N PRO A 152 27.42 -6.13 6.25
CA PRO A 152 27.55 -5.14 5.17
C PRO A 152 26.33 -5.13 4.24
N VAL A 153 25.75 -3.94 4.03
CA VAL A 153 24.71 -3.71 3.03
C VAL A 153 25.37 -3.28 1.72
N ASN A 154 25.25 -4.10 0.68
CA ASN A 154 25.86 -3.83 -0.64
C ASN A 154 24.93 -3.03 -1.58
N GLU A 155 24.11 -2.14 -1.03
CA GLU A 155 23.15 -1.31 -1.76
C GLU A 155 23.25 0.12 -1.25
N ASP A 156 23.11 1.12 -2.13
CA ASP A 156 23.03 2.51 -1.69
C ASP A 156 21.65 2.80 -1.08
N LEU A 157 21.62 2.99 0.24
CA LEU A 157 20.40 3.34 0.96
C LEU A 157 20.15 4.85 1.05
N SER A 158 21.02 5.69 0.49
CA SER A 158 20.85 7.15 0.52
C SER A 158 19.50 7.64 -0.02
N PRO A 159 18.89 7.05 -1.07
CA PRO A 159 17.58 7.47 -1.57
C PRO A 159 16.41 7.12 -0.64
N PHE A 160 16.59 6.19 0.30
CA PHE A 160 15.53 5.67 1.18
C PHE A 160 15.59 6.27 2.59
N ARG A 161 16.47 7.25 2.84
CA ARG A 161 16.61 7.91 4.15
C ARG A 161 15.33 8.64 4.55
N THR A 162 14.99 8.62 5.84
CA THR A 162 13.82 9.31 6.38
C THR A 162 13.89 10.83 6.23
N ARG A 163 15.08 11.42 6.33
CA ARG A 163 15.26 12.88 6.25
C ARG A 163 15.42 13.43 4.83
N ARG A 164 15.27 12.61 3.79
CA ARG A 164 15.35 13.09 2.39
C ARG A 164 14.33 14.18 2.04
N TYR A 165 13.29 14.33 2.86
CA TYR A 165 12.26 15.36 2.72
C TYR A 165 12.55 16.64 3.52
N GLU A 166 13.60 16.67 4.34
CA GLU A 166 14.01 17.90 5.02
C GLU A 166 14.49 18.90 3.97
N ARG A 167 13.86 20.08 3.92
CA ARG A 167 14.41 21.18 3.14
C ARG A 167 15.70 21.64 3.80
N ASN A 168 16.79 21.64 3.05
CA ASN A 168 17.98 22.41 3.43
C ASN A 168 17.53 23.83 3.75
N LYS A 169 17.71 24.26 5.00
CA LYS A 169 17.59 25.68 5.33
C LYS A 169 18.71 26.38 4.57
N ALA A 170 18.35 27.06 3.49
CA ALA A 170 19.19 28.07 2.87
C ALA A 170 19.39 29.23 3.85
#